data_AF-A0A965M4H6-F1
#
_entry.id   AF-A0A965M4H6-F1
#
_cell.length_a   1.000
_cell.length_b   1.000
_cell.length_c   1.000
_cell.angle_alpha   90.00
_cell.angle_beta   90.00
_cell.angle_gamma   90.00
#
_symmetry.space_group_name_H-M   'P 1'
#
loop_
_entity.id
_entity.type
_entity.pdbx_description
1 polymer ?
#
loop_
_entity_poly.entity_id
_entity_poly.type
_entity_poly.pdbx_seq_one_letter_code
_entity_poly.pdbx_strand_id
1 'polypeptide(L)'
;MPNRIKDFFSPAGNLGKAKGYESRPGQAKMAEKVAEVIEAKSHLVVEAGTGTGKSLAYLVPAAYAAEELGKKAIISTYTIHLQEQL
;
A
#
# COMPACT_ATOMS: atom_id res chain seq x y z
N MET A 1 -7.15 2.38 10.76
CA MET A 1 -6.36 2.50 9.51
C MET A 1 -7.15 2.45 8.18
N PRO A 2 -8.11 1.53 7.89
CA PRO A 2 -8.71 1.34 6.57
C PRO A 2 -9.34 2.57 5.92
N ASN A 3 -10.05 3.40 6.71
CA ASN A 3 -10.64 4.64 6.19
C ASN A 3 -9.57 5.64 5.73
N ARG A 4 -8.45 5.80 6.47
CA ARG A 4 -7.31 6.63 6.04
C ARG A 4 -6.73 6.14 4.72
N ILE A 5 -6.67 4.83 4.51
CA ILE A 5 -6.16 4.24 3.26
C ILE A 5 -7.12 4.51 2.10
N LYS A 6 -8.42 4.26 2.29
CA LYS A 6 -9.43 4.57 1.30
C LYS A 6 -9.38 6.04 0.88
N ASP A 7 -9.27 6.94 1.85
CA ASP A 7 -9.17 8.38 1.61
C ASP A 7 -7.88 8.74 0.86
N PHE A 8 -6.72 8.18 1.26
CA PHE A 8 -5.43 8.44 0.64
C PHE A 8 -5.39 8.09 -0.86
N PHE A 9 -5.95 6.93 -1.23
CA PHE A 9 -5.99 6.44 -2.62
C PHE A 9 -7.19 6.95 -3.43
N SER A 10 -8.16 7.63 -2.78
CA SER A 10 -9.30 8.22 -3.49
C SER A 10 -8.86 9.30 -4.49
N PRO A 11 -9.66 9.63 -5.52
CA PRO A 11 -9.35 10.71 -6.46
C PRO A 11 -9.14 12.07 -5.78
N ALA A 12 -9.83 12.31 -4.66
CA ALA A 12 -9.69 13.53 -3.85
C ALA A 12 -8.58 13.42 -2.77
N GLY A 13 -7.97 12.25 -2.65
CA GLY A 13 -6.94 11.92 -1.67
C GLY A 13 -5.57 12.53 -1.97
N ASN A 14 -4.65 12.36 -1.04
CA ASN A 14 -3.28 12.88 -1.18
C ASN A 14 -2.57 12.31 -2.41
N LEU A 15 -2.71 11.01 -2.67
CA LEU A 15 -2.12 10.40 -3.85
C LEU A 15 -2.88 10.78 -5.13
N GLY A 16 -4.22 10.83 -5.06
CA GLY A 16 -5.08 11.27 -6.17
C GLY A 16 -4.73 12.65 -6.72
N LYS A 17 -4.25 13.55 -5.86
CA LYS A 17 -3.83 14.92 -6.21
C LYS A 17 -2.36 15.04 -6.62
N ALA A 18 -1.57 13.96 -6.53
CA ALA A 18 -0.15 14.00 -6.85
C ALA A 18 0.06 14.20 -8.37
N LYS A 19 1.00 15.08 -8.73
CA LYS A 19 1.31 15.37 -10.14
C LYS A 19 1.78 14.10 -10.85
N GLY A 20 1.12 13.76 -11.96
CA GLY A 20 1.46 12.59 -12.78
C GLY A 20 0.99 11.26 -12.20
N TYR A 21 0.21 11.27 -11.11
CA TYR A 21 -0.46 10.07 -10.64
C TYR A 21 -1.72 9.80 -11.47
N GLU A 22 -1.91 8.52 -11.79
CA GLU A 22 -3.11 8.00 -12.43
C GLU A 22 -3.75 6.99 -11.49
N SER A 23 -5.03 7.20 -11.17
CA SER A 23 -5.75 6.30 -10.28
C SER A 23 -5.96 4.93 -10.93
N ARG A 24 -5.55 3.88 -10.21
CA ARG A 24 -5.68 2.48 -10.65
C ARG A 24 -6.57 1.74 -9.65
N PRO A 25 -7.77 1.26 -10.05
CA PRO A 25 -8.68 0.57 -9.12
C PRO A 25 -8.05 -0.63 -8.42
N GLY A 26 -7.19 -1.38 -9.12
CA GLY A 26 -6.46 -2.51 -8.54
C GLY A 26 -5.47 -2.11 -7.43
N GLN A 27 -4.85 -0.93 -7.55
CA GLN A 27 -3.93 -0.40 -6.55
C GLN A 27 -4.67 -0.05 -5.25
N ALA A 28 -5.78 0.71 -5.38
CA ALA A 28 -6.60 1.10 -4.24
C ALA A 28 -7.19 -0.12 -3.53
N LYS A 29 -7.73 -1.07 -4.30
CA LYS A 29 -8.27 -2.34 -3.77
C LYS A 29 -7.20 -3.15 -3.04
N MET A 30 -5.99 -3.24 -3.58
CA MET A 30 -4.87 -3.92 -2.91
C MET A 30 -4.52 -3.21 -1.60
N ALA A 31 -4.43 -1.88 -1.59
CA ALA A 31 -4.11 -1.11 -0.38
C ALA A 31 -5.15 -1.29 0.73
N GLU A 32 -6.44 -1.25 0.38
CA GLU A 32 -7.54 -1.52 1.30
C GLU A 32 -7.43 -2.92 1.90
N LYS A 33 -7.19 -3.95 1.07
CA LYS A 33 -7.04 -5.34 1.54
C LYS A 33 -5.82 -5.52 2.43
N VAL A 34 -4.70 -4.87 2.13
CA VAL A 34 -3.50 -4.90 2.99
C VAL A 34 -3.81 -4.27 4.35
N ALA A 35 -4.51 -3.12 4.37
CA ALA A 35 -4.91 -2.47 5.62
C ALA A 35 -5.83 -3.35 6.48
N GLU A 36 -6.83 -3.98 5.85
CA GLU A 36 -7.77 -4.90 6.51
C GLU A 36 -7.05 -6.07 7.18
N VAL A 37 -6.13 -6.75 6.48
CA VAL A 37 -5.44 -7.92 7.05
C VAL A 37 -4.42 -7.57 8.13
N ILE A 38 -3.81 -6.38 8.05
CA ILE A 38 -2.92 -5.90 9.12
C ILE A 38 -3.72 -5.68 10.41
N GLU A 39 -4.88 -5.01 10.34
CA GLU A 39 -5.75 -4.83 11.52
C GLU A 39 -6.29 -6.17 12.05
N ALA A 40 -6.69 -7.07 11.14
CA ALA A 40 -7.18 -8.39 11.49
C ALA A 40 -6.07 -9.36 11.94
N LYS A 41 -4.79 -8.98 11.85
CA LYS A 41 -3.62 -9.83 12.12
C LYS A 41 -3.65 -11.15 11.34
N SER A 42 -4.05 -11.09 10.08
CA SER A 42 -4.19 -12.23 9.18
C SER A 42 -3.25 -12.13 7.97
N HIS A 43 -3.29 -13.14 7.10
CA HIS A 43 -2.45 -13.20 5.91
C HIS A 43 -3.25 -12.88 4.65
N LEU A 44 -2.60 -12.21 3.69
CA LEU A 44 -3.15 -11.90 2.38
C LEU A 44 -2.18 -12.38 1.29
N VAL A 45 -2.71 -13.05 0.28
CA VAL A 45 -2.01 -13.34 -0.96
C VAL A 45 -2.65 -12.50 -2.05
N VAL A 46 -1.83 -11.74 -2.79
CA VAL A 46 -2.29 -10.89 -3.90
C VAL A 46 -1.44 -11.19 -5.13
N GLU A 47 -2.09 -11.47 -6.24
CA GLU A 47 -1.47 -11.40 -7.56
C GLU A 47 -1.69 -10.00 -8.13
N ALA A 48 -0.61 -9.29 -8.40
CA ALA A 48 -0.64 -7.95 -8.96
C ALA A 48 0.31 -7.84 -10.16
N GLY A 49 -0.25 -7.53 -11.33
CA GLY A 49 0.51 -7.36 -12.57
C GLY A 49 1.51 -6.20 -12.50
N THR A 50 2.44 -6.17 -13.45
CA THR A 50 3.36 -5.03 -13.63
C THR A 50 2.58 -3.73 -13.88
N GLY A 51 3.12 -2.61 -13.41
CA GLY A 51 2.44 -1.31 -13.52
C GLY A 51 1.24 -1.09 -12.59
N THR A 52 0.79 -2.08 -11.80
CA THR A 52 -0.34 -1.89 -10.86
C THR A 52 -0.07 -0.86 -9.76
N GLY A 53 1.18 -0.43 -9.57
CA GLY A 53 1.56 0.44 -8.44
C GLY A 53 1.61 -0.32 -7.11
N LYS A 54 1.94 -1.62 -7.16
CA LYS A 54 1.96 -2.55 -6.01
C LYS A 54 2.80 -2.04 -4.84
N SER A 55 3.91 -1.35 -5.10
CA SER A 55 4.79 -0.83 -4.03
C SER A 55 4.05 0.14 -3.12
N LEU A 56 3.44 1.20 -3.66
CA LEU A 56 2.64 2.12 -2.86
C LEU A 56 1.45 1.42 -2.18
N ALA A 57 0.84 0.44 -2.84
CA ALA A 57 -0.30 -0.28 -2.29
C ALA A 57 0.02 -1.04 -0.99
N TYR A 58 1.24 -1.55 -0.81
CA TYR A 58 1.65 -2.15 0.48
C TYR A 58 2.43 -1.20 1.38
N LEU A 59 3.18 -0.22 0.84
CA LEU A 59 4.02 0.68 1.64
C LEU A 59 3.19 1.66 2.47
N VAL A 60 2.14 2.24 1.90
CA VAL A 60 1.30 3.23 2.59
C VAL A 60 0.59 2.61 3.81
N PRO A 61 -0.15 1.48 3.69
CA PRO A 61 -0.73 0.82 4.87
C PRO A 61 0.32 0.29 5.84
N ALA A 62 1.47 -0.19 5.37
CA ALA A 62 2.55 -0.61 6.27
C ALA A 62 3.13 0.56 7.09
N ALA A 63 3.27 1.74 6.50
CA ALA A 63 3.75 2.95 7.18
C ALA A 63 2.74 3.44 8.23
N TYR A 64 1.45 3.50 7.89
CA TYR A 64 0.41 3.85 8.86
C TYR A 64 0.31 2.82 9.99
N ALA A 65 0.41 1.53 9.69
CA ALA A 65 0.44 0.51 10.72
C ALA A 65 1.67 0.63 11.63
N ALA A 66 2.85 0.95 11.07
CA ALA A 66 4.06 1.15 11.84
C ALA A 66 3.93 2.33 12.82
N GLU A 67 3.36 3.45 12.35
CA GLU A 67 3.03 4.62 13.15
C GLU A 67 1.99 4.29 14.25
N GLU A 68 0.84 3.73 13.88
CA GLU A 68 -0.29 3.48 14.79
C GLU A 68 0.03 2.39 15.84
N LEU A 69 0.82 1.37 15.48
CA LEU A 69 1.16 0.26 16.36
C LEU A 69 2.46 0.45 17.14
N GLY A 70 3.24 1.50 16.82
CA GLY A 70 4.59 1.69 17.39
C GLY A 70 5.55 0.53 17.05
N LYS A 71 5.42 -0.05 15.86
CA LYS A 71 6.19 -1.22 15.41
C LYS A 71 6.90 -0.95 14.09
N LYS A 72 7.90 -1.77 13.78
CA LYS A 72 8.58 -1.72 12.47
C LYS A 72 7.81 -2.53 11.43
N ALA A 73 7.61 -1.95 10.25
CA ALA A 73 7.21 -2.69 9.07
C ALA A 73 8.46 -3.24 8.36
N ILE A 74 8.42 -4.50 7.94
CA ILE A 74 9.51 -5.15 7.19
C ILE A 74 8.98 -5.47 5.80
N ILE A 75 9.66 -4.95 4.78
CA ILE A 75 9.40 -5.26 3.38
C ILE A 75 10.52 -6.17 2.89
N SER A 76 10.17 -7.30 2.30
CA SER A 76 11.11 -8.25 1.70
C SER A 76 10.84 -8.36 0.21
N THR A 77 11.91 -8.41 -0.58
CA THR A 77 11.85 -8.53 -2.05
C THR A 77 13.01 -9.37 -2.54
N TYR A 78 12.95 -9.77 -3.81
CA TYR A 78 13.77 -10.86 -4.33
C TYR A 78 15.24 -10.49 -4.59
N THR A 79 15.55 -9.25 -5.00
CA THR A 79 16.91 -8.83 -5.36
C THR A 79 17.27 -7.47 -4.77
N ILE A 80 18.57 -7.16 -4.70
CA ILE A 80 19.08 -5.85 -4.26
C ILE A 80 18.56 -4.73 -5.17
N HIS A 81 18.56 -4.95 -6.49
CA HIS A 81 18.03 -3.98 -7.43
C HIS A 81 16.55 -3.63 -7.14
N LEU A 82 15.74 -4.64 -6.82
CA LEU A 82 14.34 -4.40 -6.43
C LEU A 82 14.22 -3.70 -5.07
N GLN A 83 15.20 -3.82 -4.18
CA GLN A 83 15.23 -3.08 -2.90
C GLN A 83 15.55 -1.61 -3.14
N GLU A 84 16.53 -1.31 -4.01
CA GLU A 84 16.91 0.07 -4.36
C GLU A 84 15.80 0.83 -5.11
N GLN A 85 14.89 0.12 -5.77
CA GLN A 85 13.72 0.71 -6.44
C GLN A 85 12.58 1.09 -5.50
N LEU A 86 12.60 0.63 -4.24
CA LEU A 86 11.58 0.94 -3.24
C LEU A 86 11.88 2.25 -2.53
#